data_AF-A0A8X7B9L4-F1
#
_entry.id   AF-A0A8X7B9L4-F1
#
_cell.length_a   1.000
_cell.length_b   1.000
_cell.length_c   1.000
_cell.angle_alpha   90.00
_cell.angle_beta   90.00
_cell.angle_gamma   90.00
#
_symmetry.space_group_name_H-M   'P 1'
#
loop_
_entity.id
_entity.type
_entity.pdbx_description
1 polymer ?
#
loop_
_entity_poly.entity_id
_entity_poly.type
_entity_poly.pdbx_seq_one_letter_code
_entity_poly.pdbx_strand_id
1 'polypeptide(L)'
;MPTYIHREMADMHLIYVMAKCIGREALRMYRAKYPGGQLPSRSFFATLHRRLCETGSFNVHKLDTGRQRTTRTVDAEDRVLQELERNPSTSTRVVSRETHIPQATVWRIAHDEGLHP
;
A
#
# COMPACT_ATOMS: atom_id res chain seq x y z
N MET A 1 2.99 -13.74 5.98
CA MET A 1 3.10 -13.34 7.41
C MET A 1 1.83 -13.78 8.10
N PRO A 2 1.91 -14.34 9.31
CA PRO A 2 0.72 -14.72 10.06
C PRO A 2 -0.20 -13.52 10.29
N THR A 3 -1.51 -13.76 10.19
CA THR A 3 -2.53 -12.71 10.32
C THR A 3 -3.03 -12.69 11.76
N TYR A 4 -2.62 -11.68 12.52
CA TYR A 4 -3.12 -11.45 13.88
C TYR A 4 -4.33 -10.52 13.84
N ILE A 5 -5.30 -10.76 14.73
CA ILE A 5 -6.42 -9.83 14.90
C ILE A 5 -5.99 -8.62 15.75
N HIS A 6 -6.72 -7.50 15.65
CA HIS A 6 -6.41 -6.27 16.38
C HIS A 6 -6.25 -6.48 17.89
N ARG A 7 -7.06 -7.36 18.49
CA ARG A 7 -6.97 -7.71 19.91
C ARG A 7 -5.63 -8.36 20.27
N GLU A 8 -5.16 -9.32 19.48
CA GLU A 8 -3.85 -9.96 19.70
C GLU A 8 -2.71 -8.96 19.54
N MET A 9 -2.80 -8.07 18.54
CA MET A 9 -1.80 -7.02 18.33
C MET A 9 -1.76 -6.01 19.49
N ALA A 10 -2.91 -5.68 20.09
CA ALA A 10 -2.98 -4.86 21.29
C ALA A 10 -2.33 -5.56 22.49
N ASP A 11 -2.63 -6.84 22.72
CA ASP A 11 -2.01 -7.64 23.79
C ASP A 11 -0.49 -7.74 23.61
N MET A 12 -0.02 -7.94 22.37
CA MET A 12 1.41 -7.92 22.04
C MET A 12 2.04 -6.58 22.34
N HIS A 13 1.38 -5.47 22.01
CA HIS A 13 1.90 -4.13 22.30
C HIS A 13 2.03 -3.89 23.80
N LEU A 14 1.01 -4.25 24.61
CA LEU A 14 1.07 -4.16 26.07
C LEU A 14 2.24 -4.97 26.64
N ILE A 15 2.42 -6.21 26.17
CA ILE A 15 3.52 -7.07 26.60
C ILE A 15 4.87 -6.49 26.21
N TYR A 16 4.99 -5.88 25.03
CA TYR A 16 6.22 -5.21 24.61
C TYR A 16 6.60 -4.05 25.52
N VAL A 17 5.62 -3.24 25.94
CA VAL A 17 5.83 -2.14 26.89
C VAL A 17 6.23 -2.68 28.26
N MET A 18 5.55 -3.72 28.77
CA MET A 18 5.91 -4.37 30.04
C MET A 18 7.32 -4.97 30.02
N ALA A 19 7.74 -5.48 28.86
CA ALA A 19 9.08 -5.99 28.61
C ALA A 19 10.14 -4.89 28.43
N LYS A 20 9.84 -3.63 28.79
CA LYS A 20 10.73 -2.47 28.62
C LYS A 20 11.22 -2.31 27.18
N CYS A 21 10.34 -2.59 26.22
CA CYS A 21 10.62 -2.55 24.78
C CYS A 21 11.72 -3.53 24.32
N ILE A 22 11.98 -4.61 25.08
CA ILE A 22 12.92 -5.66 24.70
C ILE A 22 12.16 -6.80 24.00
N GLY A 23 12.35 -6.93 22.68
CA GLY A 23 11.57 -7.89 21.87
C GLY A 23 11.76 -9.37 22.23
N ARG A 24 12.95 -9.77 22.72
CA ARG A 24 13.20 -11.12 23.22
C ARG A 24 12.40 -11.42 24.49
N GLU A 25 12.35 -10.45 25.39
CA GLU A 25 11.63 -10.58 26.65
C GLU A 25 10.12 -10.53 26.43
N ALA A 26 9.66 -9.67 25.53
CA ALA A 26 8.27 -9.64 25.09
C ALA A 26 7.82 -10.98 24.50
N LEU A 27 8.65 -11.62 23.67
CA LEU A 27 8.35 -12.94 23.14
C LEU A 27 8.27 -14.01 24.25
N ARG A 28 9.19 -13.96 25.23
CA ARG A 28 9.19 -14.87 26.39
C ARG A 28 7.91 -14.72 27.20
N MET A 29 7.54 -13.48 27.53
CA MET A 29 6.31 -13.15 28.26
C MET A 29 5.05 -13.53 27.48
N TYR A 30 5.01 -13.26 26.17
CA TYR A 30 3.87 -13.60 25.32
C TYR A 30 3.64 -15.10 25.24
N ARG A 31 4.72 -15.88 25.04
CA ARG A 31 4.66 -17.35 25.02
C ARG A 31 4.19 -17.93 26.35
N ALA A 32 4.63 -17.35 27.47
CA ALA A 32 4.22 -17.79 28.80
C ALA A 32 2.74 -17.49 29.06
N LYS A 33 2.24 -16.33 28.60
CA LYS A 33 0.84 -15.92 28.78
C LYS A 33 -0.15 -16.68 27.89
N TYR A 34 0.25 -17.01 26.66
CA TYR A 34 -0.59 -17.68 25.66
C TYR A 34 0.06 -18.99 25.19
N PRO A 35 0.06 -20.05 26.03
CA PRO A 35 0.61 -21.34 25.64
C PRO A 35 -0.20 -21.94 24.48
N GLY A 36 0.49 -22.41 23.43
CA GLY A 36 -0.15 -23.00 22.24
C GLY A 36 -0.67 -21.98 21.21
N GLY A 37 -0.57 -20.68 21.50
CA GLY A 37 -0.89 -19.61 20.55
C GLY A 37 0.18 -19.45 19.46
N GLN A 38 -0.20 -18.76 18.38
CA GLN A 38 0.75 -18.39 17.34
C GLN A 38 1.79 -17.41 17.88
N LEU A 39 3.08 -17.72 17.65
CA LEU A 39 4.18 -16.91 18.17
C LEU A 39 4.58 -15.81 17.18
N PRO A 40 4.55 -14.53 17.60
CA PRO A 40 5.10 -13.44 16.80
C PRO A 40 6.63 -13.52 16.74
N SER A 41 7.22 -12.93 15.70
CA SER A 41 8.67 -12.73 15.67
C SER A 41 9.07 -11.65 16.68
N ARG A 42 10.30 -11.73 17.20
CA ARG A 42 10.82 -10.72 18.15
C ARG A 42 10.79 -9.29 17.60
N SER A 43 10.93 -9.12 16.28
CA SER A 43 10.89 -7.81 15.60
C SER A 43 9.47 -7.31 15.35
N PHE A 44 8.47 -8.20 15.38
CA PHE A 44 7.07 -7.82 15.17
C PHE A 44 6.58 -6.89 16.29
N PHE A 45 6.95 -7.13 17.53
CA PHE A 45 6.61 -6.27 18.67
C PHE A 45 7.06 -4.81 18.47
N ALA A 46 8.33 -4.61 18.10
CA ALA A 46 8.87 -3.29 17.79
C ALA A 46 8.16 -2.65 16.59
N THR A 47 7.79 -3.47 15.59
CA THR A 47 7.04 -3.01 14.42
C THR A 47 5.65 -2.50 14.80
N LEU A 48 4.92 -3.22 15.67
CA LEU A 48 3.60 -2.79 16.14
C LEU A 48 3.69 -1.46 16.88
N HIS A 49 4.63 -1.34 17.83
CA HIS A 49 4.83 -0.10 18.57
C HIS A 49 5.16 1.06 17.64
N ARG A 50 6.09 0.86 16.70
CA ARG A 50 6.49 1.87 15.73
C ARG A 50 5.32 2.35 14.88
N ARG A 51 4.50 1.44 14.35
CA ARG A 51 3.32 1.82 13.55
C ARG A 51 2.29 2.61 14.34
N LEU A 52 2.06 2.24 15.60
CA LEU A 52 1.19 3.05 16.46
C LEU A 52 1.73 4.46 16.66
N CYS A 53 3.03 4.63 16.87
CA CYS A 53 3.64 5.95 17.02
C CYS A 53 3.65 6.77 15.72
N GLU A 54 3.91 6.13 14.58
CA GLU A 54 4.04 6.81 13.28
C GLU A 54 2.68 7.10 12.62
N THR A 55 1.73 6.17 12.70
CA THR A 55 0.48 6.22 11.92
C THR A 55 -0.79 5.98 12.74
N GLY A 56 -0.68 5.70 14.03
CA GLY A 56 -1.84 5.44 14.90
C GLY A 56 -2.59 4.13 14.60
N SER A 57 -2.02 3.23 13.79
CA SER A 57 -2.69 2.00 13.34
C SER A 57 -1.77 0.79 13.40
N PHE A 58 -2.32 -0.40 13.65
CA PHE A 58 -1.57 -1.65 13.50
C PHE A 58 -1.37 -2.06 12.03
N ASN A 59 -2.20 -1.51 11.15
CA ASN A 59 -2.20 -1.86 9.74
C ASN A 59 -0.97 -1.32 9.03
N VAL A 60 -0.54 -2.06 8.00
CA VAL A 60 0.47 -1.56 7.07
C VAL A 60 -0.23 -0.55 6.17
N HIS A 61 0.13 0.73 6.27
CA HIS A 61 -0.25 1.70 5.25
C HIS A 61 0.48 1.35 3.95
N LYS A 62 -0.28 0.84 2.97
CA LYS A 62 0.21 0.49 1.63
C LYS A 62 -0.04 1.59 0.60
N LEU A 63 -0.44 2.79 1.04
CA LEU A 63 -0.92 3.83 0.14
C LEU A 63 0.12 4.28 -0.89
N ASP A 64 1.42 4.13 -0.60
CA ASP A 64 2.51 4.46 -1.53
C ASP A 64 3.54 3.32 -1.68
N THR A 65 3.13 2.08 -1.43
CA THR A 65 4.04 0.95 -1.62
C THR A 65 4.04 0.50 -3.08
N GLY A 66 5.08 0.88 -3.81
CA GLY A 66 5.31 0.50 -5.20
C GLY A 66 6.21 1.52 -5.91
N ARG A 67 6.78 1.15 -7.05
CA ARG A 67 7.46 2.13 -7.91
C ARG A 67 6.39 3.07 -8.44
N GLN A 68 6.50 4.37 -8.15
CA GLN A 68 5.68 5.37 -8.84
C GLN A 68 5.82 5.14 -10.34
N ARG A 69 4.70 4.94 -11.03
CA ARG A 69 4.70 4.70 -12.48
C ARG A 69 5.07 6.02 -13.14
N THR A 70 6.36 6.18 -13.48
CA THR A 70 6.92 7.37 -14.15
C THR A 70 6.33 7.64 -15.54
N THR A 71 5.38 6.83 -16.00
CA THR A 71 4.73 6.94 -17.32
C THR A 71 3.51 7.87 -17.31
N ARG A 72 2.93 8.17 -16.14
CA ARG A 72 1.75 9.05 -16.01
C ARG A 72 2.19 10.39 -15.42
N THR A 73 2.91 11.17 -16.21
CA THR A 73 3.21 12.58 -15.91
C THR A 73 2.05 13.45 -16.36
N VAL A 74 1.90 14.65 -15.77
CA VAL A 74 0.89 15.64 -16.19
C VAL A 74 0.97 15.92 -17.69
N ASP A 75 2.18 16.12 -18.22
CA ASP A 75 2.43 16.31 -19.65
C ASP A 75 2.00 15.11 -20.52
N ALA A 76 2.08 13.88 -19.99
CA ALA A 76 1.60 12.70 -20.71
C ALA A 76 0.07 12.61 -20.68
N GLU A 77 -0.56 13.01 -19.57
CA GLU A 77 -2.02 13.09 -19.47
C GLU A 77 -2.59 14.15 -20.42
N ASP A 78 -2.03 15.36 -20.39
CA ASP A 78 -2.47 16.48 -21.23
C ASP A 78 -2.41 16.14 -22.72
N ARG A 79 -1.34 15.47 -23.18
CA ARG A 79 -1.21 15.03 -24.58
C ARG A 79 -2.27 14.00 -24.98
N VAL A 80 -2.61 13.08 -24.08
CA VAL A 80 -3.66 12.09 -24.33
C VAL A 80 -5.04 12.76 -24.40
N LEU A 81 -5.32 13.66 -23.47
CA LEU A 81 -6.60 14.36 -23.40
C LEU A 81 -6.79 15.30 -24.60
N GLN A 82 -5.74 16.02 -24.99
CA GLN A 82 -5.78 16.89 -26.17
C GLN A 82 -6.09 16.11 -27.46
N GLU A 83 -5.49 14.92 -27.66
CA GLU A 83 -5.78 14.10 -28.84
C GLU A 83 -7.18 13.47 -28.80
N LEU A 84 -7.67 13.08 -27.63
CA LEU A 84 -9.04 12.59 -27.45
C LEU A 84 -10.09 13.68 -27.65
N GLU A 85 -9.86 14.90 -27.17
CA GLU A 85 -10.73 16.05 -27.40
C GLU A 85 -10.76 16.43 -28.88
N ARG A 86 -9.60 16.39 -29.54
CA ARG A 86 -9.49 16.69 -30.98
C ARG A 86 -10.25 15.68 -31.82
N ASN A 87 -10.20 14.40 -31.48
CA ASN A 87 -10.81 13.32 -32.23
C ASN A 87 -11.49 12.28 -31.32
N PRO A 88 -12.71 12.53 -30.82
CA PRO A 88 -13.36 11.70 -29.80
C PRO A 88 -13.74 10.29 -30.29
N SER A 89 -13.82 10.06 -31.60
CA SER A 89 -14.07 8.73 -32.19
C SER A 89 -12.79 7.90 -32.39
N THR A 90 -11.63 8.38 -31.95
CA THR A 90 -10.34 7.74 -32.20
C THR A 90 -10.05 6.64 -31.18
N SER A 91 -9.67 5.46 -31.68
CA SER A 91 -9.28 4.34 -30.82
C SER A 91 -8.07 4.68 -29.94
N THR A 92 -8.06 4.19 -28.70
CA THR A 92 -6.92 4.29 -27.77
C THR A 92 -5.58 3.80 -28.36
N ARG A 93 -5.63 2.92 -29.37
CA ARG A 93 -4.44 2.45 -30.11
C ARG A 93 -3.84 3.52 -31.01
N VAL A 94 -4.66 4.37 -31.62
CA VAL A 94 -4.20 5.45 -32.50
C VAL A 94 -3.58 6.56 -31.66
N VAL A 95 -4.26 6.98 -30.59
CA VAL A 95 -3.74 7.98 -29.64
C VAL A 95 -2.41 7.53 -29.03
N SER A 96 -2.26 6.23 -28.73
CA SER A 96 -0.98 5.67 -28.26
C SER A 96 0.17 5.87 -29.26
N ARG A 97 -0.11 5.74 -30.57
CA ARG A 97 0.91 5.95 -31.62
C ARG A 97 1.27 7.42 -31.78
N GLU A 98 0.30 8.32 -31.65
CA GLU A 98 0.49 9.76 -31.83
C GLU A 98 1.20 10.39 -30.63
N THR A 99 0.85 9.96 -29.42
CA THR A 99 1.42 10.50 -28.17
C THR A 99 2.68 9.77 -27.69
N HIS A 100 3.04 8.65 -28.33
CA HIS A 100 4.09 7.72 -27.89
C HIS A 100 3.90 7.18 -26.46
N ILE A 101 2.66 7.19 -25.96
CA ILE A 101 2.30 6.69 -24.63
C ILE A 101 1.77 5.26 -24.77
N PRO A 102 2.13 4.32 -23.87
CA PRO A 102 1.61 2.96 -23.91
C PRO A 102 0.07 2.94 -23.91
N GLN A 103 -0.53 2.15 -24.78
CA GLN A 103 -1.99 2.07 -24.96
C GLN A 103 -2.76 1.76 -23.67
N ALA A 104 -2.18 0.98 -22.74
CA ALA A 104 -2.77 0.74 -21.42
C ALA A 104 -2.84 1.99 -20.52
N THR A 105 -1.91 2.93 -20.68
CA THR A 105 -1.94 4.22 -19.99
C THR A 105 -2.98 5.14 -20.62
N VAL A 106 -3.05 5.18 -21.96
CA VAL A 106 -4.07 5.94 -22.72
C VAL A 106 -5.49 5.51 -22.32
N TRP A 107 -5.76 4.20 -22.34
CA TRP A 107 -7.08 3.66 -21.98
C TRP A 107 -7.49 4.03 -20.55
N ARG A 108 -6.54 4.02 -19.62
CA ARG A 108 -6.80 4.33 -18.21
C ARG A 108 -7.03 5.83 -17.98
N ILE A 109 -6.30 6.70 -18.69
CA ILE A 109 -6.57 8.15 -18.68
C ILE A 109 -7.98 8.41 -19.21
N ALA A 110 -8.34 7.84 -20.36
CA ALA A 110 -9.68 7.98 -20.92
C ALA A 110 -10.77 7.48 -19.95
N HIS A 111 -10.56 6.31 -19.35
CA HIS A 111 -11.48 5.73 -18.37
C HIS A 111 -11.63 6.59 -17.10
N ASP A 112 -10.52 7.11 -16.55
CA ASP A 112 -10.54 7.93 -15.34
C ASP A 112 -11.25 9.28 -15.56
N GLU A 113 -11.15 9.86 -16.76
CA GLU A 113 -11.84 11.09 -17.17
C GLU A 113 -13.27 10.85 -17.67
N GLY A 114 -13.78 9.61 -17.60
CA GLY A 114 -15.14 9.26 -18.04
C GLY A 114 -15.35 9.33 -19.56
N LEU A 115 -14.26 9.41 -20.33
CA LEU A 115 -14.30 9.32 -21.79
C LEU A 115 -14.42 7.83 -22.16
N HIS A 116 -15.62 7.41 -22.56
CA HIS A 116 -15.85 6.06 -23.09
C HIS A 116 -15.40 6.01 -24.56
N PRO A 117 -14.32 5.27 -24.90
CA PRO A 117 -13.91 5.06 -26.28
C PRO A 117 -14.75 3.97 -26.97
#